data_AF-A0A953BDT2-F1
#
_entry.id   AF-A0A953BDT2-F1
#
_cell.length_a   1.000
_cell.length_b   1.000
_cell.length_c   1.000
_cell.angle_alpha   90.00
_cell.angle_beta   90.00
_cell.angle_gamma   90.00
#
_symmetry.space_group_name_H-M   'P 1'
#
loop_
_entity.id
_entity.type
_entity.pdbx_description
1 polymer ?
#
loop_
_entity_poly.entity_id
_entity_poly.type
_entity_poly.pdbx_seq_one_letter_code
_entity_poly.pdbx_strand_id
1 'polypeptide(L)'
;MSGMKRTLRGLEAARFLVGWNQRKGRPMGLDVAIDELYATGWSALDSTGCDYHVDGRSYPTIDRVQREFSTLGLTLTLRHIQLFDCHRAEWRDDGGQPLGAVVGQTPEEAAVYALSQARKAMSWSTH
;
A
#
# COMPACT_ATOMS: atom_id res chain seq x y z
N MET A 1 -40.23 13.52 48.11
CA MET A 1 -41.34 13.28 47.16
C MET A 1 -41.18 14.20 45.95
N SER A 2 -41.31 13.61 44.76
CA SER A 2 -41.73 14.23 43.51
C SER A 2 -40.75 15.12 42.71
N GLY A 3 -40.28 14.57 41.58
CA GLY A 3 -40.70 15.15 40.30
C GLY A 3 -39.67 15.97 39.51
N MET A 4 -38.54 15.37 39.14
CA MET A 4 -37.60 15.95 38.18
C MET A 4 -38.15 15.78 36.74
N LYS A 5 -38.77 16.83 36.18
CA LYS A 5 -39.15 16.87 34.76
C LYS A 5 -38.03 17.53 33.95
N ARG A 6 -37.24 16.73 33.22
CA ARG A 6 -36.36 17.22 32.15
C ARG A 6 -37.10 17.21 30.82
N THR A 7 -37.28 18.39 30.27
CA THR A 7 -37.80 18.62 28.92
C THR A 7 -36.68 18.37 27.91
N LEU A 8 -36.85 17.35 27.07
CA LEU A 8 -36.05 17.14 25.87
C LEU A 8 -36.52 18.13 24.80
N ARG A 9 -35.61 18.96 24.28
CA ARG A 9 -35.74 19.54 22.93
C ARG A 9 -34.42 19.41 22.22
N GLY A 10 -34.52 18.84 21.03
CA GLY A 10 -33.43 18.37 20.21
C GLY A 10 -32.59 19.50 19.63
N LEU A 11 -31.34 19.14 19.39
CA LEU A 11 -30.48 19.72 18.39
C LEU A 11 -29.83 18.52 17.69
N GLU A 12 -30.49 18.06 16.63
CA GLU A 12 -29.85 17.27 15.60
C GLU A 12 -28.78 18.14 14.93
N ALA A 13 -27.53 17.96 15.35
CA ALA A 13 -26.38 18.27 14.52
C ALA A 13 -25.91 16.94 13.95
N ALA A 14 -26.16 16.78 12.65
CA ALA A 14 -25.72 15.66 11.83
C ALA A 14 -24.23 15.38 12.05
N ARG A 15 -23.95 14.36 12.86
CA ARG A 15 -22.62 13.76 12.97
C ARG A 15 -22.43 12.83 11.79
N PHE A 16 -22.11 13.41 10.64
CA PHE A 16 -21.28 12.75 9.62
C PHE A 16 -19.87 12.58 10.21
N LEU A 17 -19.73 11.62 11.13
CA LEU A 17 -18.43 11.13 11.53
C LEU A 17 -18.11 9.98 10.59
N VAL A 18 -17.52 10.33 9.44
CA VAL A 18 -16.66 9.41 8.71
C VAL A 18 -15.65 8.92 9.73
N GLY A 19 -15.81 7.68 10.18
CA GLY A 19 -14.97 7.04 11.18
C GLY A 19 -13.58 6.79 10.63
N TRP A 20 -12.75 7.83 10.59
CA TRP A 20 -11.30 7.70 10.59
C TRP A 20 -10.90 7.24 11.98
N ASN A 21 -10.99 5.94 12.21
CA ASN A 21 -10.56 5.30 13.44
C ASN A 21 -9.04 5.45 13.56
N GLN A 22 -8.61 6.53 14.20
CA GLN A 22 -7.26 6.73 14.69
C GLN A 22 -6.96 5.69 15.79
N ARG A 23 -6.65 4.46 15.39
CA ARG A 23 -5.93 3.52 16.25
C ARG A 23 -4.45 3.83 16.14
N LYS A 24 -3.85 4.26 17.24
CA LYS A 24 -2.39 4.26 17.40
C LYS A 24 -1.88 2.82 17.25
N GLY A 25 -1.04 2.55 16.26
CA GLY A 25 -0.18 1.36 16.19
C GLY A 25 -0.38 0.44 14.97
N ARG A 26 0.61 0.50 14.05
CA ARG A 26 0.90 -0.32 12.84
C ARG A 26 0.45 0.30 11.51
N PRO A 27 1.38 0.58 10.56
CA PRO A 27 1.03 1.03 9.22
C PRO A 27 0.47 -0.15 8.43
N MET A 28 -0.84 -0.34 8.53
CA MET A 28 -1.58 -1.41 7.84
C MET A 28 -1.38 -1.40 6.31
N GLY A 29 -0.84 -0.32 5.74
CA GLY A 29 -0.48 -0.22 4.33
C GLY A 29 0.75 -1.07 3.95
N LEU A 30 1.87 -0.91 4.65
CA LEU A 30 3.10 -1.66 4.34
C LEU A 30 2.99 -3.12 4.80
N ASP A 31 2.33 -3.40 5.92
CA ASP A 31 2.05 -4.77 6.38
C ASP A 31 1.37 -5.61 5.29
N VAL A 32 0.30 -5.05 4.70
CA VAL A 32 -0.47 -5.69 3.62
C VAL A 32 0.38 -5.83 2.37
N ALA A 33 1.16 -4.81 2.01
CA ALA A 33 2.05 -4.87 0.85
C ALA A 33 3.08 -6.01 0.98
N ILE A 34 3.63 -6.23 2.18
CA ILE A 34 4.57 -7.31 2.47
C ILE A 34 3.87 -8.67 2.42
N ASP A 35 2.69 -8.82 3.03
CA ASP A 35 1.90 -10.06 2.97
C ASP A 35 1.62 -10.46 1.52
N GLU A 36 1.17 -9.49 0.73
CA GLU A 36 0.81 -9.69 -0.67
C GLU A 36 2.03 -10.03 -1.53
N LEU A 37 3.19 -9.45 -1.24
CA LEU A 37 4.45 -9.80 -1.89
C LEU A 37 4.87 -11.23 -1.55
N TYR A 38 4.81 -11.62 -0.26
CA TYR A 38 5.19 -12.97 0.18
C TYR A 38 4.25 -14.03 -0.41
N ALA A 39 2.96 -13.71 -0.58
CA ALA A 39 1.99 -14.58 -1.25
C ALA A 39 2.37 -14.90 -2.71
N THR A 40 3.25 -14.10 -3.35
CA THR A 40 3.80 -14.39 -4.69
C THR A 40 5.01 -15.33 -4.67
N GLY A 41 5.31 -15.93 -3.52
CA GLY A 41 6.52 -16.73 -3.30
C GLY A 41 7.80 -15.90 -3.24
N TRP A 42 7.68 -14.57 -3.13
CA TRP A 42 8.87 -13.72 -2.97
C TRP A 42 9.52 -13.99 -1.61
N SER A 43 10.84 -14.13 -1.62
CA SER A 43 11.66 -14.21 -0.42
C SER A 43 12.98 -13.50 -0.68
N ALA A 44 13.54 -12.88 0.36
CA ALA A 44 14.88 -12.30 0.30
C ALA A 44 15.92 -13.44 0.33
N LEU A 45 16.20 -14.04 -0.83
CA LEU A 45 17.32 -14.99 -0.99
C LEU A 45 18.66 -14.30 -0.72
N ASP A 46 18.73 -12.99 -0.98
CA ASP A 46 19.81 -12.08 -0.63
C ASP A 46 19.17 -10.85 0.02
N SER A 47 19.59 -10.52 1.25
CA SER A 47 19.09 -9.36 1.99
C SER A 47 19.65 -8.04 1.47
N THR A 48 20.59 -8.06 0.52
CA THR A 48 21.14 -6.85 -0.09
C THR A 48 20.05 -6.02 -0.77
N GLY A 49 19.84 -4.81 -0.25
CA GLY A 49 18.80 -3.89 -0.71
C GLY A 49 17.40 -4.21 -0.14
N CYS A 50 17.32 -4.95 0.95
CA CYS A 50 16.10 -5.09 1.74
C CYS A 50 16.20 -4.24 3.02
N ASP A 51 15.05 -3.70 3.43
CA ASP A 51 14.81 -3.18 4.78
C ASP A 51 14.03 -4.20 5.60
N TYR A 52 13.84 -3.89 6.89
CA TYR A 52 13.13 -4.76 7.83
C TYR A 52 11.95 -4.03 8.43
N HIS A 53 10.80 -4.69 8.41
CA HIS A 53 9.59 -4.23 9.06
C HIS A 53 9.70 -4.42 10.59
N VAL A 54 8.85 -3.74 11.36
CA VAL A 54 8.90 -3.78 12.84
C VAL A 54 8.61 -5.16 13.43
N ASP A 55 8.02 -6.06 12.65
CA ASP A 55 7.78 -7.46 13.01
C ASP A 55 8.93 -8.40 12.61
N GLY A 56 10.01 -7.86 12.03
CA GLY A 56 11.20 -8.60 11.62
C GLY A 56 11.18 -9.12 10.18
N ARG A 57 10.08 -8.97 9.43
CA ARG A 57 10.03 -9.39 8.03
C ARG A 57 10.87 -8.48 7.15
N SER A 58 11.66 -9.06 6.25
CA SER A 58 12.40 -8.28 5.26
C SER A 58 11.52 -7.90 4.07
N TYR A 59 11.68 -6.69 3.55
CA TYR A 59 11.02 -6.23 2.33
C TYR A 59 11.99 -5.45 1.45
N PRO A 60 11.80 -5.44 0.12
CA PRO A 60 12.74 -4.76 -0.77
C PRO A 60 12.63 -3.23 -0.63
N THR A 61 13.77 -2.56 -0.58
CA THR A 61 13.85 -1.09 -0.74
C THR A 61 13.33 -0.67 -2.12
N ILE A 62 13.02 0.62 -2.31
CA ILE A 62 12.54 1.13 -3.60
C ILE A 62 13.55 0.84 -4.73
N ASP A 63 14.85 1.02 -4.50
CA ASP A 63 15.91 0.69 -5.47
C ASP A 63 15.93 -0.81 -5.80
N ARG A 64 15.71 -1.68 -4.81
CA ARG A 64 15.58 -3.12 -5.08
C ARG A 64 14.33 -3.42 -5.88
N VAL A 65 13.18 -2.82 -5.53
CA VAL A 65 11.94 -2.97 -6.28
C VAL A 65 12.14 -2.56 -7.75
N GLN A 66 12.77 -1.41 -8.02
CA GLN A 66 13.04 -0.97 -9.40
C GLN A 66 13.87 -2.00 -10.18
N ARG A 67 14.91 -2.57 -9.56
CA ARG A 67 15.70 -3.65 -10.17
C ARG A 67 14.85 -4.89 -10.46
N GLU A 68 13.99 -5.31 -9.53
CA GLU A 68 13.07 -6.43 -9.76
C GLU A 68 12.14 -6.15 -10.95
N PHE A 69 11.57 -4.95 -11.07
CA PHE A 69 10.80 -4.56 -12.25
C PHE A 69 11.64 -4.65 -13.54
N SER A 70 12.89 -4.17 -13.52
CA SER A 70 13.78 -4.31 -14.68
C SER A 70 14.06 -5.77 -15.04
N THR A 71 14.22 -6.67 -14.05
CA THR A 71 14.37 -8.12 -14.34
C THR A 71 13.13 -8.75 -14.97
N LEU A 72 11.96 -8.14 -14.76
CA LEU A 72 10.69 -8.55 -15.38
C LEU A 72 10.47 -7.92 -16.77
N GLY A 73 11.40 -7.11 -17.28
CA GLY A 73 11.22 -6.35 -18.53
C GLY A 73 10.22 -5.19 -18.38
N LEU A 74 10.14 -4.63 -17.17
CA LEU A 74 9.21 -3.56 -16.82
C LEU A 74 9.95 -2.34 -16.28
N THR A 75 9.37 -1.16 -16.49
CA THR A 75 9.85 0.09 -15.91
C THR A 75 8.86 0.60 -14.86
N LEU A 76 9.33 0.82 -13.63
CA LEU A 76 8.54 1.39 -12.53
C LEU A 76 8.78 2.90 -12.40
N THR A 77 7.70 3.66 -12.22
CA THR A 77 7.74 5.08 -11.86
C THR A 77 6.96 5.32 -10.57
N LEU A 78 7.54 6.04 -9.61
CA LEU A 78 6.86 6.54 -8.42
C LEU A 78 6.65 8.05 -8.51
N ARG A 79 5.45 8.52 -8.17
CA ARG A 79 5.12 9.96 -8.09
C ARG A 79 4.33 10.26 -6.82
N HIS A 80 4.72 11.29 -6.08
CA HIS A 80 3.89 11.85 -5.01
C HIS A 80 2.80 12.74 -5.62
N ILE A 81 1.56 12.47 -5.25
CA ILE A 81 0.38 13.20 -5.69
C ILE A 81 -0.02 14.16 -4.56
N GLN A 82 0.58 15.35 -4.58
CA GLN A 82 0.48 16.34 -3.50
C GLN A 82 -0.97 16.67 -3.10
N LEU A 83 -1.89 16.74 -4.06
CA LEU A 83 -3.30 17.06 -3.79
C LEU A 83 -3.99 16.02 -2.88
N PHE A 84 -3.57 14.76 -2.94
CA PHE A 84 -4.14 13.65 -2.18
C PHE A 84 -3.18 13.09 -1.12
N ASP A 85 -2.01 13.71 -0.98
CA ASP A 85 -0.90 13.29 -0.11
C ASP A 85 -0.64 11.78 -0.14
N CYS A 86 -0.48 11.25 -1.35
CA CYS A 86 -0.26 9.82 -1.57
C CYS A 86 0.81 9.57 -2.64
N HIS A 87 1.32 8.35 -2.71
CA HIS A 87 2.30 7.94 -3.70
C HIS A 87 1.67 6.99 -4.70
N ARG A 88 1.75 7.32 -5.99
CA ARG A 88 1.34 6.46 -7.09
C ARG A 88 2.57 5.75 -7.65
N ALA A 89 2.54 4.42 -7.64
CA ALA A 89 3.47 3.57 -8.35
C ALA A 89 2.80 3.07 -9.64
N GLU A 90 3.46 3.22 -10.78
CA GLU A 90 2.96 2.82 -12.10
C GLU A 90 4.06 2.08 -12.85
N TRP A 91 3.70 1.02 -13.57
CA TRP A 91 4.66 0.27 -14.37
C TRP A 91 4.18 0.03 -15.80
N ARG A 92 5.16 -0.09 -16.68
CA ARG A 92 5.01 -0.19 -18.13
C ARG A 92 5.92 -1.26 -18.69
N ASP A 93 5.55 -1.82 -19.84
CA ASP A 93 6.45 -2.65 -20.65
C ASP A 93 7.49 -1.81 -21.41
N ASP A 94 8.40 -2.49 -22.11
CA ASP A 94 9.43 -1.86 -22.96
C ASP A 94 8.86 -0.99 -24.09
N GLY A 95 7.61 -1.27 -24.52
CA GLY A 95 6.87 -0.45 -25.48
C GLY A 95 6.26 0.82 -24.87
N GLY A 96 6.41 1.01 -23.57
CA GLY A 96 5.82 2.12 -22.82
C GLY A 96 4.33 1.95 -22.53
N GLN A 97 3.74 0.79 -22.82
CA GLN A 97 2.33 0.52 -22.55
C GLN A 97 2.11 0.37 -21.04
N PRO A 98 1.11 1.07 -20.47
CA PRO A 98 0.78 0.96 -19.05
C PRO A 98 0.19 -0.42 -18.76
N LEU A 99 0.85 -1.17 -17.88
CA LEU A 99 0.39 -2.50 -17.46
C LEU A 99 -0.29 -2.47 -16.09
N GLY A 100 0.00 -1.48 -15.24
CA GLY A 100 -0.73 -1.30 -14.01
C GLY A 100 -0.24 -0.12 -13.17
N ALA A 101 -1.03 0.19 -12.14
CA ALA A 101 -0.70 1.20 -11.15
C ALA A 101 -1.37 0.89 -9.81
N VAL A 102 -0.73 1.32 -8.73
CA VAL A 102 -1.26 1.29 -7.36
C VAL A 102 -0.97 2.61 -6.65
N VAL A 103 -1.68 2.86 -5.56
CA VAL A 103 -1.47 4.02 -4.70
C VAL A 103 -1.24 3.55 -3.27
N GLY A 104 -0.28 4.14 -2.58
CA GLY A 104 0.02 3.93 -1.16
C GLY A 104 0.20 5.25 -0.42
N GLN A 105 0.20 5.21 0.91
CA GLN A 105 0.43 6.41 1.74
C GLN A 105 1.91 6.79 1.79
N THR A 106 2.81 5.81 1.73
CA THR A 106 4.26 6.03 1.64
C THR A 106 4.81 5.51 0.31
N PRO A 107 6.01 5.95 -0.12
CA PRO A 107 6.60 5.44 -1.34
C PRO A 107 6.99 3.95 -1.22
N GLU A 108 7.40 3.48 -0.04
CA GLU A 108 7.72 2.07 0.22
C GLU A 108 6.49 1.18 0.07
N GLU A 109 5.36 1.58 0.68
CA GLU A 109 4.09 0.88 0.56
C GLU A 109 3.68 0.74 -0.91
N ALA A 110 3.66 1.86 -1.64
CA ALA A 110 3.28 1.87 -3.05
C ALA A 110 4.21 0.99 -3.91
N ALA A 111 5.52 1.03 -3.66
CA ALA A 111 6.51 0.27 -4.41
C ALA A 111 6.42 -1.24 -4.13
N VAL A 112 6.39 -1.65 -2.86
CA VAL A 112 6.30 -3.06 -2.46
C VAL A 112 4.99 -3.67 -2.96
N TYR A 113 3.88 -2.94 -2.82
CA TYR A 113 2.60 -3.41 -3.30
C TYR A 113 2.57 -3.52 -4.83
N ALA A 114 3.15 -2.55 -5.57
CA ALA A 114 3.27 -2.63 -7.02
C ALA A 114 4.00 -3.91 -7.46
N LEU A 115 5.11 -4.26 -6.79
CA LEU A 115 5.87 -5.48 -7.09
C LEU A 115 5.01 -6.73 -6.88
N SER A 116 4.24 -6.79 -5.79
CA SER A 116 3.31 -7.90 -5.55
C SER A 116 2.30 -8.07 -6.69
N GLN A 117 1.71 -6.98 -7.17
CA GLN A 117 0.70 -7.00 -8.22
C GLN A 117 1.31 -7.40 -9.57
N ALA A 118 2.49 -6.86 -9.92
CA ALA A 118 3.20 -7.22 -11.15
C ALA A 118 3.54 -8.73 -11.18
N ARG A 119 4.05 -9.27 -10.07
CA ARG A 119 4.37 -10.71 -9.95
C ARG A 119 3.12 -11.59 -10.05
N LYS A 120 2.00 -11.19 -9.42
CA LYS A 120 0.72 -11.90 -9.53
C LYS A 120 0.23 -11.94 -10.98
N ALA A 121 0.29 -10.81 -11.69
CA ALA A 121 -0.10 -10.74 -13.10
C ALA A 121 0.73 -11.70 -13.97
N MET A 122 2.05 -11.73 -13.78
CA MET A 122 2.95 -12.63 -14.53
C MET A 122 2.68 -14.11 -14.24
N SER A 123 2.33 -14.45 -13.00
CA SER A 123 1.98 -15.83 -12.64
C SER A 123 0.70 -16.32 -13.32
N TRP A 124 -0.25 -15.42 -13.59
CA TRP A 124 -1.51 -15.75 -14.23
C TRP A 124 -1.37 -15.95 -15.75
N SER A 125 -0.42 -15.26 -16.40
CA SER A 125 -0.20 -15.31 -17.85
C SER A 125 0.40 -16.63 -18.39
N THR A 126 0.55 -17.68 -17.56
CA THR A 126 1.13 -18.98 -17.95
C THR A 126 0.07 -20.06 -18.29
N HIS A 127 -1.20 -19.67 -18.51
CA HIS A 127 -2.29 -20.59 -18.86
C HIS A 127 -2.86 -20.35 -20.26
#